data_AF-A0A146FYN7-F1
#
_entry.id   AF-A0A146FYN7-F1
#
_cell.length_a   1.000
_cell.length_b   1.000
_cell.length_c   1.000
_cell.angle_alpha   90.00
_cell.angle_beta   90.00
_cell.angle_gamma   90.00
#
_symmetry.space_group_name_H-M   'P 1'
#
loop_
_entity.id
_entity.type
_entity.pdbx_description
1 polymer ?
#
loop_
_entity_poly.entity_id
_entity_poly.type
_entity_poly.pdbx_seq_one_letter_code
_entity_poly.pdbx_strand_id
1 'polypeptide(L)'
;MPALASRTNSPLRIGVPVEYNISELSPSARHAWSRSLAHLQRQGHSIQTVSLPTTKLALSAYYVLAPAEASSNLAKYDGVRYGSRPEAPDGNASSESYLYAKTRGEGFGSEVKRRILLGAFSLSADAMDNYFIQAQRVRRLVQHDFNTAFRARQPLISSQLGSKSDSADAGVDVLICPTAPSSPPRLSSLIGPDATASPLEAYTNDVFTVPASLAGLPAISVPVTTENAGDAEDGDLAGIQVIGQYGDDELVLKVAEMLEGRHL
;
A
#
# COMPACT_ATOMS: atom_id res chain seq x y z
N MET A 1 -6.83 -10.88 -28.69
CA MET A 1 -6.95 -10.83 -27.22
C MET A 1 -5.80 -10.01 -26.68
N PRO A 2 -5.99 -9.09 -25.71
CA PRO A 2 -4.89 -8.45 -25.01
C PRO A 2 -3.95 -9.54 -24.47
N ALA A 3 -2.64 -9.34 -24.53
CA ALA A 3 -1.66 -10.36 -24.13
C ALA A 3 -1.82 -10.84 -22.66
N LEU A 4 -2.58 -10.11 -21.85
CA LEU A 4 -2.87 -10.42 -20.45
C LEU A 4 -4.08 -11.36 -20.28
N ALA A 5 -5.13 -11.22 -21.10
CA ALA A 5 -6.39 -11.97 -20.96
C ALA A 5 -6.25 -13.49 -21.16
N SER A 6 -5.28 -13.92 -21.98
CA SER A 6 -5.10 -15.34 -22.33
C SER A 6 -4.53 -16.21 -21.21
N ARG A 7 -4.00 -15.62 -20.12
CA ARG A 7 -3.39 -16.36 -18.99
C ARG A 7 -4.42 -16.91 -18.00
N THR A 8 -5.68 -16.58 -18.18
CA THR A 8 -6.74 -16.88 -17.21
C THR A 8 -7.26 -18.33 -17.25
N ASN A 9 -6.91 -19.08 -18.31
CA ASN A 9 -7.37 -20.46 -18.55
C ASN A 9 -6.26 -21.51 -18.38
N SER A 10 -5.11 -21.15 -17.81
CA SER A 10 -3.96 -22.03 -17.60
C SER A 10 -3.54 -22.05 -16.13
N PRO A 11 -2.88 -23.12 -15.65
CA PRO A 11 -2.22 -23.11 -14.36
C PRO A 11 -1.32 -21.87 -14.20
N LEU A 12 -1.43 -21.24 -13.03
CA LEU A 12 -0.76 -19.97 -12.73
C LEU A 12 0.51 -20.22 -11.92
N ARG A 13 1.47 -19.30 -12.04
CA ARG A 13 2.63 -19.22 -11.15
C ARG A 13 2.33 -18.18 -10.09
N ILE A 14 2.13 -18.61 -8.86
CA ILE A 14 1.79 -17.75 -7.73
C ILE A 14 3.07 -17.46 -6.96
N GLY A 15 3.37 -16.16 -6.79
CA GLY A 15 4.50 -15.70 -6.01
C GLY A 15 4.17 -15.46 -4.54
N VAL A 16 5.09 -15.84 -3.67
CA VAL A 16 5.08 -15.60 -2.23
C VAL A 16 6.28 -14.72 -1.89
N PRO A 17 6.08 -13.42 -1.60
CA PRO A 17 7.17 -12.52 -1.23
C PRO A 17 7.80 -12.92 0.11
N VAL A 18 9.10 -13.19 0.12
CA VAL A 18 9.81 -13.61 1.33
C VAL A 18 9.83 -12.51 2.39
N GLU A 19 9.87 -11.24 1.97
CA GLU A 19 9.89 -10.07 2.84
C GLU A 19 8.57 -9.83 3.57
N TYR A 20 7.48 -10.50 3.16
CA TYR A 20 6.17 -10.34 3.78
C TYR A 20 5.94 -11.39 4.88
N ASN A 21 6.81 -12.40 4.98
CA ASN A 21 6.80 -13.37 6.07
C ASN A 21 7.59 -12.84 7.28
N ILE A 22 7.07 -11.78 7.90
CA ILE A 22 7.66 -11.13 9.07
C ILE A 22 7.27 -11.84 10.37
N SER A 23 8.02 -11.64 11.46
CA SER A 23 7.73 -12.22 12.78
C SER A 23 6.39 -11.76 13.37
N GLU A 24 6.03 -10.51 13.09
CA GLU A 24 4.90 -9.75 13.62
C GLU A 24 3.56 -10.18 13.02
N LEU A 25 3.58 -11.07 12.01
CA LEU A 25 2.38 -11.59 11.38
C LEU A 25 1.61 -12.48 12.38
N SER A 26 0.39 -12.07 12.69
CA SER A 26 -0.53 -12.77 13.58
C SER A 26 -0.76 -14.23 13.16
N PRO A 27 -1.06 -15.13 14.12
CA PRO A 27 -1.37 -16.51 13.79
C PRO A 27 -2.52 -16.64 12.79
N SER A 28 -3.60 -15.87 12.95
CA SER A 28 -4.75 -15.89 12.03
C SER A 28 -4.36 -15.53 10.60
N ALA A 29 -3.58 -14.45 10.41
CA ALA A 29 -3.10 -14.05 9.10
C ALA A 29 -2.16 -15.09 8.45
N ARG A 30 -1.24 -15.69 9.23
CA ARG A 30 -0.39 -16.79 8.75
C ARG A 30 -1.20 -18.00 8.31
N HIS A 31 -2.19 -18.41 9.10
CA HIS A 31 -3.02 -19.57 8.80
C HIS A 31 -3.87 -19.32 7.55
N ALA A 32 -4.52 -18.16 7.45
CA ALA A 32 -5.29 -17.78 6.27
C ALA A 32 -4.42 -17.76 5.01
N TRP A 33 -3.19 -17.22 5.10
CA TRP A 33 -2.26 -17.17 3.98
C TRP A 33 -1.85 -18.58 3.52
N SER A 34 -1.45 -19.43 4.47
CA SER A 34 -1.08 -20.83 4.20
C SER A 34 -2.24 -21.61 3.57
N ARG A 35 -3.46 -21.48 4.10
CA ARG A 35 -4.66 -22.15 3.57
C ARG A 35 -5.00 -21.67 2.16
N SER A 36 -4.88 -20.38 1.89
CA SER A 36 -5.11 -19.80 0.56
C SER A 36 -4.12 -20.34 -0.47
N LEU A 37 -2.83 -20.41 -0.11
CA LEU A 37 -1.81 -20.99 -0.98
C LEU A 37 -2.06 -22.49 -1.23
N ALA A 38 -2.37 -23.27 -0.18
CA ALA A 38 -2.70 -24.69 -0.31
C ALA A 38 -3.96 -24.93 -1.14
N HIS A 39 -4.94 -24.02 -1.07
CA HIS A 39 -6.14 -24.07 -1.88
C HIS A 39 -5.82 -23.91 -3.38
N LEU A 40 -5.06 -22.88 -3.74
CA LEU A 40 -4.65 -22.64 -5.12
C LEU A 40 -3.74 -23.76 -5.63
N GLN A 41 -2.86 -24.31 -4.78
CA GLN A 41 -2.03 -25.45 -5.15
C GLN A 41 -2.86 -26.71 -5.48
N ARG A 42 -3.93 -26.98 -4.73
CA ARG A 42 -4.86 -28.10 -5.01
C ARG A 42 -5.60 -27.94 -6.34
N GLN A 43 -5.78 -26.71 -6.82
CA GLN A 43 -6.37 -26.43 -8.14
C GLN A 43 -5.35 -26.55 -9.28
N GLY A 44 -4.10 -26.94 -9.00
CA GLY A 44 -3.06 -27.18 -9.99
C GLY A 44 -2.16 -25.96 -10.26
N HIS A 45 -2.31 -24.86 -9.52
CA HIS A 45 -1.39 -23.73 -9.60
C HIS A 45 -0.05 -24.05 -8.91
N SER A 46 1.03 -23.44 -9.38
CA SER A 46 2.36 -23.61 -8.79
C SER A 46 2.68 -22.46 -7.84
N ILE A 47 3.30 -22.77 -6.70
CA ILE A 47 3.71 -21.77 -5.71
C ILE A 47 5.23 -21.58 -5.78
N GLN A 48 5.68 -20.33 -5.84
CA GLN A 48 7.09 -19.96 -5.97
C GLN A 48 7.42 -18.83 -5.01
N THR A 49 8.57 -18.90 -4.35
CA THR A 49 9.06 -17.77 -3.55
C THR A 49 9.64 -16.70 -4.46
N VAL A 50 9.34 -15.43 -4.17
CA VAL A 50 9.93 -14.27 -4.84
C VAL A 50 10.57 -13.34 -3.82
N SER A 51 11.56 -12.55 -4.23
CA SER A 51 12.18 -11.53 -3.37
C SER A 51 11.84 -10.14 -3.89
N LEU A 52 11.38 -9.29 -2.97
CA LEU A 52 11.07 -7.87 -3.13
C LEU A 52 11.89 -7.08 -2.08
N PRO A 53 13.23 -7.02 -2.23
CA PRO A 53 14.13 -6.54 -1.17
C PRO A 53 13.87 -5.10 -0.74
N THR A 54 13.34 -4.26 -1.64
CA THR A 54 13.07 -2.84 -1.38
C THR A 54 11.79 -2.62 -0.56
N THR A 55 10.98 -3.67 -0.32
CA THR A 55 9.74 -3.60 0.48
C THR A 55 9.96 -2.88 1.82
N LYS A 56 11.09 -3.13 2.49
CA LYS A 56 11.43 -2.54 3.79
C LYS A 56 11.55 -1.01 3.76
N LEU A 57 11.84 -0.43 2.60
CA LEU A 57 11.99 1.01 2.40
C LEU A 57 10.70 1.67 1.88
N ALA A 58 9.71 0.88 1.43
CA ALA A 58 8.50 1.38 0.81
C ALA A 58 7.69 2.26 1.77
N LEU A 59 7.55 1.84 3.03
CA LEU A 59 6.81 2.60 4.03
C LEU A 59 7.43 3.99 4.23
N SER A 60 8.73 4.05 4.53
CA SER A 60 9.44 5.32 4.70
C SER A 60 9.33 6.23 3.48
N ALA A 61 9.45 5.68 2.27
CA ALA A 61 9.30 6.46 1.04
C ALA A 61 7.87 7.01 0.88
N TYR A 62 6.85 6.21 1.15
CA TYR A 62 5.45 6.65 1.10
C TYR A 62 5.16 7.78 2.09
N TYR A 63 5.69 7.67 3.31
CA TYR A 63 5.53 8.69 4.36
C TYR A 63 6.34 9.98 4.11
N VAL A 64 7.12 10.05 3.02
CA VAL A 64 7.71 11.29 2.51
C VAL A 64 6.92 11.80 1.30
N LEU A 65 6.63 10.92 0.33
CA LEU A 65 5.96 11.30 -0.92
C LEU A 65 4.51 11.73 -0.69
N ALA A 66 3.73 10.92 0.03
CA ALA A 66 2.30 11.19 0.22
C ALA A 66 2.06 12.50 1.00
N PRO A 67 2.77 12.81 2.09
CA PRO A 67 2.64 14.11 2.75
C PRO A 67 3.10 15.29 1.89
N ALA A 68 4.18 15.13 1.11
CA ALA A 68 4.64 16.18 0.18
C ALA A 68 3.58 16.49 -0.89
N GLU A 69 2.97 15.47 -1.48
CA GLU A 69 1.88 15.66 -2.43
C GLU A 69 0.62 16.23 -1.74
N ALA A 70 0.32 15.77 -0.53
CA ALA A 70 -0.81 16.28 0.26
C ALA A 70 -0.64 17.77 0.61
N SER A 71 0.55 18.22 1.01
CA SER A 71 0.79 19.62 1.37
C SER A 71 0.51 20.56 0.20
N SER A 72 0.87 20.13 -1.01
CA SER A 72 0.56 20.84 -2.26
C SER A 72 -0.92 20.76 -2.64
N ASN A 73 -1.50 19.55 -2.67
CA ASN A 73 -2.90 19.34 -3.05
C ASN A 73 -3.91 20.03 -2.13
N LEU A 74 -3.57 20.17 -0.83
CA LEU A 74 -4.41 20.83 0.17
C LEU A 74 -4.18 22.35 0.23
N ALA A 75 -3.25 22.92 -0.53
CA ALA A 75 -3.01 24.37 -0.55
C ALA A 75 -4.22 25.18 -1.05
N LYS A 76 -5.07 24.57 -1.90
CA LYS A 76 -6.27 25.19 -2.48
C LYS A 76 -7.39 25.50 -1.48
N TYR A 77 -7.36 24.89 -0.29
CA TYR A 77 -8.35 25.11 0.75
C TYR A 77 -7.99 26.37 1.55
N ASP A 78 -8.56 27.49 1.12
CA ASP A 78 -8.34 28.83 1.63
C ASP A 78 -9.64 29.53 2.07
N GLY A 79 -10.81 28.90 1.87
CA GLY A 79 -12.12 29.45 2.19
C GLY A 79 -12.59 30.59 1.26
N VAL A 80 -11.82 30.92 0.20
CA VAL A 80 -12.13 32.04 -0.70
C VAL A 80 -13.17 31.65 -1.74
N ARG A 81 -12.96 30.50 -2.40
CA ARG A 81 -13.84 30.03 -3.48
C ARG A 81 -14.96 29.10 -2.97
N TYR A 82 -14.67 28.32 -1.94
CA TYR A 82 -15.57 27.32 -1.38
C TYR A 82 -15.10 26.89 0.02
N GLY A 83 -15.98 26.20 0.73
CA GLY A 83 -15.70 25.64 2.06
C GLY A 83 -16.05 26.60 3.20
N SER A 84 -15.52 26.30 4.38
CA SER A 84 -15.69 27.11 5.58
C SER A 84 -14.80 28.35 5.51
N ARG A 85 -15.33 29.48 5.95
CA ARG A 85 -14.56 30.71 6.17
C ARG A 85 -14.93 31.30 7.54
N PRO A 86 -13.96 31.62 8.40
CA PRO A 86 -14.23 32.26 9.68
C PRO A 86 -14.80 33.67 9.44
N GLU A 87 -15.65 34.13 10.36
CA GLU A 87 -16.30 35.46 10.26
C GLU A 87 -15.29 36.62 10.35
N ALA A 88 -14.17 36.40 11.05
CA ALA A 88 -13.12 37.41 11.19
C ALA A 88 -12.19 37.42 9.95
N PRO A 89 -11.65 38.60 9.57
CA PRO A 89 -10.73 38.70 8.45
C PRO A 89 -9.47 37.85 8.69
N ASP A 90 -9.14 37.04 7.69
CA ASP A 90 -8.03 36.09 7.73
C ASP A 90 -6.77 36.75 7.16
N GLY A 91 -6.24 37.71 7.93
CA GLY A 91 -5.11 38.55 7.57
C GLY A 91 -5.42 40.04 7.78
N ASN A 92 -4.65 40.68 8.65
CA ASN A 92 -4.59 42.13 8.81
C ASN A 92 -3.28 42.62 8.16
N ALA A 93 -3.28 43.83 7.60
CA ALA A 93 -2.12 44.45 6.92
C ALA A 93 -0.87 44.66 7.81
N SER A 94 -0.88 44.15 9.05
CA SER A 94 0.30 43.99 9.90
C SER A 94 1.17 42.83 9.41
N SER A 95 2.47 43.08 9.31
CA SER A 95 3.50 42.22 8.73
C SER A 95 3.71 40.84 9.40
N GLU A 96 2.92 40.50 10.42
CA GLU A 96 3.02 39.26 11.20
C GLU A 96 1.83 38.29 10.97
N SER A 97 0.84 38.65 10.15
CA SER A 97 -0.28 37.75 9.84
C SER A 97 -0.03 36.93 8.57
N TYR A 98 -0.15 35.60 8.68
CA TYR A 98 -0.08 34.71 7.53
C TYR A 98 -1.45 34.60 6.87
N LEU A 99 -1.52 34.89 5.58
CA LEU A 99 -2.74 34.81 4.80
C LEU A 99 -3.36 33.40 4.86
N TYR A 100 -4.67 33.32 5.08
CA TYR A 100 -5.46 32.07 5.18
C TYR A 100 -5.17 31.19 6.41
N ALA A 101 -4.31 31.63 7.34
CA ALA A 101 -3.86 30.80 8.44
C ALA A 101 -4.98 30.45 9.42
N LYS A 102 -5.94 31.36 9.66
CA LYS A 102 -7.08 31.10 10.55
C LYS A 102 -8.02 30.08 9.93
N THR A 103 -8.40 30.26 8.67
CA THR A 103 -9.28 29.34 7.94
C THR A 103 -8.70 27.93 7.93
N ARG A 104 -7.42 27.81 7.59
CA ARG A 104 -6.73 26.50 7.53
C ARG A 104 -6.48 25.92 8.92
N GLY A 105 -6.17 26.78 9.89
CA GLY A 105 -5.94 26.41 11.28
C GLY A 105 -7.19 25.87 11.97
N GLU A 106 -8.36 26.44 11.71
CA GLU A 106 -9.64 25.98 12.26
C GLU A 106 -10.23 24.83 11.43
N GLY A 107 -10.06 24.84 10.11
CA GLY A 107 -10.69 23.87 9.21
C GLY A 107 -10.02 22.50 9.14
N PHE A 108 -8.70 22.40 9.31
CA PHE A 108 -8.01 21.10 9.28
C PHE A 108 -7.97 20.40 10.64
N GLY A 109 -8.06 19.07 10.62
CA GLY A 109 -7.77 18.23 11.79
C GLY A 109 -6.28 18.18 12.12
N SER A 110 -5.93 17.71 13.33
CA SER A 110 -4.55 17.63 13.82
C SER A 110 -3.64 16.76 12.94
N GLU A 111 -4.12 15.59 12.51
CA GLU A 111 -3.35 14.68 11.64
C GLU A 111 -3.11 15.30 10.26
N VAL A 112 -4.12 15.95 9.68
CA VAL A 112 -3.98 16.64 8.39
C VAL A 112 -2.94 17.76 8.48
N LYS A 113 -2.96 18.58 9.54
CA LYS A 113 -1.93 19.61 9.77
C LYS A 113 -0.54 18.99 9.91
N ARG A 114 -0.40 17.89 10.66
CA ARG A 114 0.87 17.16 10.81
C ARG A 114 1.43 16.73 9.45
N ARG A 115 0.58 16.21 8.56
CA ARG A 115 0.96 15.81 7.20
C ARG A 115 1.35 16.99 6.32
N ILE A 116 0.60 18.09 6.38
CA ILE A 116 0.93 19.32 5.64
C ILE A 116 2.30 19.84 6.07
N LEU A 117 2.56 19.91 7.39
CA LEU A 117 3.85 20.38 7.92
C LEU A 117 5.01 19.48 7.50
N LEU A 118 4.85 18.16 7.65
CA LEU A 118 5.87 17.19 7.23
C LEU A 118 6.14 17.28 5.72
N GLY A 119 5.10 17.35 4.91
CA GLY A 119 5.22 17.47 3.46
C GLY A 119 5.86 18.77 3.01
N ALA A 120 5.47 19.90 3.60
CA ALA A 120 6.09 21.20 3.33
C ALA A 120 7.57 21.22 3.73
N PHE A 121 7.93 20.58 4.85
CA PHE A 121 9.32 20.40 5.25
C PHE A 121 10.09 19.56 4.21
N SER A 122 9.56 18.42 3.79
CA SER A 122 10.21 17.55 2.80
C SER A 122 10.40 18.20 1.42
N LEU A 123 9.63 19.24 1.10
CA LEU A 123 9.74 20.02 -0.14
C LEU A 123 10.56 21.31 0.01
N SER A 124 11.04 21.63 1.22
CA SER A 124 11.87 22.82 1.45
C SER A 124 13.21 22.70 0.73
N ALA A 125 13.82 23.84 0.38
CA ALA A 125 15.05 23.90 -0.40
C ALA A 125 16.18 23.05 0.18
N ASP A 126 16.34 23.05 1.51
CA ASP A 126 17.40 22.32 2.20
C ASP A 126 17.11 20.82 2.39
N ALA A 127 15.84 20.41 2.28
CA ALA A 127 15.39 19.04 2.57
C ALA A 127 15.03 18.23 1.31
N MET A 128 14.66 18.88 0.21
CA MET A 128 14.16 18.24 -1.01
C MET A 128 15.08 17.11 -1.51
N ASP A 129 16.37 17.38 -1.65
CA ASP A 129 17.34 16.41 -2.18
C ASP A 129 17.57 15.22 -1.24
N ASN A 130 17.47 15.45 0.07
CA ASN A 130 17.73 14.46 1.11
C ASN A 130 16.52 13.57 1.40
N TYR A 131 15.31 14.09 1.22
CA TYR A 131 14.07 13.36 1.53
C TYR A 131 13.27 13.03 0.28
N PHE A 132 12.72 14.04 -0.40
CA PHE A 132 11.77 13.81 -1.49
C PHE A 132 12.42 13.11 -2.69
N ILE A 133 13.59 13.58 -3.14
CA ILE A 133 14.31 12.94 -4.26
C ILE A 133 14.75 11.52 -3.91
N GLN A 134 15.20 11.26 -2.67
CA GLN A 134 15.56 9.90 -2.26
C GLN A 134 14.34 8.98 -2.20
N ALA A 135 13.21 9.46 -1.68
CA ALA A 135 11.96 8.70 -1.66
C ALA A 135 11.46 8.37 -3.08
N GLN A 136 11.61 9.28 -4.04
CA GLN A 136 11.33 9.00 -5.46
C GLN A 136 12.24 7.91 -6.04
N ARG A 137 13.53 7.89 -5.66
CA ARG A 137 14.45 6.81 -6.06
C ARG A 137 14.04 5.47 -5.47
N VAL A 138 13.66 5.43 -4.18
CA VAL A 138 13.14 4.21 -3.54
C VAL A 138 11.87 3.73 -4.25
N ARG A 139 10.93 4.63 -4.60
CA ARG A 139 9.74 4.26 -5.38
C ARG A 139 10.08 3.56 -6.69
N ARG A 140 11.11 4.02 -7.42
CA ARG A 140 11.59 3.37 -8.65
C ARG A 140 12.18 1.99 -8.39
N LEU A 141 12.90 1.80 -7.28
CA LEU A 141 13.43 0.50 -6.87
C LEU A 141 12.29 -0.47 -6.50
N VAL A 142 11.27 -0.02 -5.77
CA VAL A 142 10.07 -0.82 -5.48
C VAL A 142 9.38 -1.24 -6.79
N GLN A 143 9.20 -0.32 -7.73
CA GLN A 143 8.67 -0.64 -9.06
C GLN A 143 9.53 -1.69 -9.77
N HIS A 144 10.85 -1.54 -9.74
CA HIS A 144 11.78 -2.48 -10.36
C HIS A 144 11.68 -3.90 -9.77
N ASP A 145 11.56 -4.03 -8.45
CA ASP A 145 11.39 -5.33 -7.79
C ASP A 145 10.15 -6.06 -8.32
N PHE A 146 8.99 -5.39 -8.36
CA PHE A 146 7.76 -5.98 -8.90
C PHE A 146 7.88 -6.32 -10.40
N ASN A 147 8.47 -5.42 -11.19
CA ASN A 147 8.66 -5.67 -12.62
C ASN A 147 9.54 -6.87 -12.92
N THR A 148 10.50 -7.16 -12.03
CA THR A 148 11.38 -8.32 -12.14
C THR A 148 10.69 -9.59 -11.63
N ALA A 149 9.80 -9.47 -10.65
CA ALA A 149 9.01 -10.59 -10.14
C ALA A 149 7.95 -11.08 -11.14
N PHE A 150 7.27 -10.18 -11.85
CA PHE A 150 6.17 -10.54 -12.75
C PHE A 150 6.64 -10.98 -14.14
N ARG A 151 5.98 -12.02 -14.69
CA ARG A 151 6.15 -12.44 -16.09
C ARG A 151 5.62 -11.40 -17.07
N ALA A 152 4.46 -10.83 -16.74
CA ALA A 152 3.82 -9.79 -17.52
C ALA A 152 4.69 -8.53 -17.53
N ARG A 153 4.91 -7.98 -18.74
CA ARG A 153 5.64 -6.73 -18.90
C ARG A 153 4.76 -5.56 -18.47
N GLN A 154 5.31 -4.65 -17.67
CA GLN A 154 4.73 -3.35 -17.37
C GLN A 154 4.66 -2.49 -18.65
N PRO A 155 3.46 -2.17 -19.19
CA PRO A 155 3.31 -1.41 -20.43
C PRO A 155 3.82 0.03 -20.35
N LEU A 156 3.88 0.64 -19.16
CA LEU A 156 4.31 2.04 -19.00
C LEU A 156 5.83 2.26 -19.04
N ILE A 157 6.64 1.19 -19.04
CA ILE A 157 8.09 1.31 -19.07
C ILE A 157 8.60 1.31 -20.52
N SER A 158 9.27 2.41 -20.87
CA SER A 158 9.99 2.56 -22.13
C SER A 158 10.96 1.39 -22.34
N SER A 159 10.94 0.80 -23.53
CA SER A 159 11.79 -0.33 -23.91
C SER A 159 13.29 -0.06 -23.78
N GLN A 160 13.71 1.21 -23.67
CA GLN A 160 15.12 1.60 -23.56
C GLN A 160 15.70 1.44 -22.14
N LEU A 161 14.89 1.38 -21.09
CA LEU A 161 15.35 1.15 -19.71
C LEU A 161 15.12 -0.29 -19.21
N GLY A 162 14.47 -1.12 -20.01
CA GLY A 162 14.16 -2.51 -19.66
C GLY A 162 15.19 -3.46 -20.21
N SER A 163 16.31 -3.66 -19.49
CA SER A 163 17.08 -4.89 -19.67
C SER A 163 16.18 -6.05 -19.23
N LYS A 164 15.53 -6.71 -20.18
CA LYS A 164 15.12 -8.09 -19.97
C LYS A 164 16.38 -8.93 -20.19
N SER A 165 16.83 -9.59 -19.13
CA SER A 165 17.50 -10.88 -19.30
C SER A 165 16.52 -11.82 -20.01
N ASP A 166 17.01 -12.45 -21.07
CA ASP A 166 16.31 -13.27 -22.05
C ASP A 166 15.73 -14.58 -21.50
N SER A 167 14.74 -14.49 -20.61
CA SER A 167 13.78 -15.59 -20.47
C SER A 167 12.37 -15.05 -20.36
N ALA A 168 11.59 -15.25 -21.42
CA ALA A 168 10.15 -15.00 -21.43
C ALA A 168 9.38 -15.85 -20.39
N ASP A 169 10.08 -16.74 -19.68
CA ASP A 169 9.53 -17.75 -18.78
C ASP A 169 10.04 -17.66 -17.34
N ALA A 170 10.75 -16.59 -16.95
CA ALA A 170 11.07 -16.32 -15.54
C ALA A 170 10.02 -15.39 -14.90
N GLY A 171 9.68 -15.65 -13.64
CA GLY A 171 8.75 -14.84 -12.85
C GLY A 171 7.42 -15.53 -12.52
N VAL A 172 6.53 -14.78 -11.90
CA VAL A 172 5.19 -15.21 -11.46
C VAL A 172 4.09 -14.43 -12.18
N ASP A 173 2.88 -14.97 -12.19
CA ASP A 173 1.71 -14.34 -12.80
C ASP A 173 1.01 -13.38 -11.83
N VAL A 174 0.97 -13.74 -10.54
CA VAL A 174 0.30 -13.01 -9.47
C VAL A 174 1.04 -13.22 -8.16
N LEU A 175 0.95 -12.27 -7.23
CA LEU A 175 1.43 -12.43 -5.85
C LEU A 175 0.25 -12.64 -4.90
N ILE A 176 0.44 -13.53 -3.93
CA ILE A 176 -0.51 -13.76 -2.84
C ILE A 176 0.21 -13.48 -1.53
N CYS A 177 -0.32 -12.54 -0.74
CA CYS A 177 0.23 -12.15 0.56
C CYS A 177 -0.88 -11.73 1.53
N PRO A 178 -0.62 -11.62 2.84
CA PRO A 178 -1.56 -11.04 3.79
C PRO A 178 -1.79 -9.56 3.45
N THR A 179 -3.01 -9.06 3.69
CA THR A 179 -3.33 -7.63 3.51
C THR A 179 -2.83 -6.79 4.68
N ALA A 180 -2.92 -7.34 5.89
CA ALA A 180 -2.52 -6.69 7.14
C ALA A 180 -1.74 -7.66 8.04
N PRO A 181 -0.87 -7.16 8.93
CA PRO A 181 -0.11 -8.00 9.86
C PRO A 181 -0.97 -8.63 10.95
N SER A 182 -2.05 -7.98 11.36
CA SER A 182 -2.93 -8.39 12.46
C SER A 182 -4.40 -8.16 12.15
N SER A 183 -5.27 -8.65 13.04
CA SER A 183 -6.68 -8.29 13.05
C SER A 183 -6.89 -6.79 13.29
N PRO A 184 -8.08 -6.26 12.99
CA PRO A 184 -8.42 -4.87 13.27
C PRO A 184 -8.24 -4.54 14.76
N PRO A 185 -7.47 -3.48 15.11
CA PRO A 185 -7.37 -3.03 16.50
C PRO A 185 -8.71 -2.46 16.99
N ARG A 186 -8.93 -2.48 18.31
CA ARG A 186 -10.12 -1.87 18.92
C ARG A 186 -10.04 -0.35 18.83
N LEU A 187 -11.19 0.32 18.71
CA LEU A 187 -11.23 1.79 18.67
C LEU A 187 -10.59 2.40 19.93
N SER A 188 -10.84 1.81 21.10
CA SER A 188 -10.31 2.28 22.38
C SER A 188 -8.79 2.23 22.49
N SER A 189 -8.12 1.33 21.76
CA SER A 189 -6.65 1.27 21.75
C SER A 189 -6.02 2.31 20.81
N LEU A 190 -6.81 2.87 19.89
CA LEU A 190 -6.37 3.90 18.93
C LEU A 190 -6.76 5.32 19.35
N ILE A 191 -7.93 5.47 19.98
CA ILE A 191 -8.53 6.76 20.29
C ILE A 191 -9.06 6.72 21.72
N GLY A 192 -8.50 7.54 22.60
CA GLY A 192 -8.92 7.63 23.99
C GLY A 192 -7.81 8.14 24.92
N PRO A 193 -8.14 8.43 26.19
CA PRO A 193 -7.15 8.82 27.20
C PRO A 193 -6.11 7.72 27.48
N ASP A 194 -6.48 6.45 27.26
CA ASP A 194 -5.62 5.28 27.42
C ASP A 194 -5.01 4.79 26.08
N ALA A 195 -5.10 5.59 25.01
CA ALA A 195 -4.51 5.23 23.73
C ALA A 195 -2.98 5.19 23.84
N THR A 196 -2.40 4.00 23.70
CA THR A 196 -0.95 3.78 23.78
C THR A 196 -0.26 3.78 22.42
N ALA A 197 -1.03 3.75 21.33
CA ALA A 197 -0.50 3.57 19.99
C ALA A 197 0.21 4.84 19.50
N SER A 198 1.51 4.73 19.20
CA SER A 198 2.23 5.80 18.54
C SER A 198 1.72 6.00 17.09
N PRO A 199 1.84 7.21 16.50
CA PRO A 199 1.53 7.40 15.08
C PRO A 199 2.32 6.45 14.17
N LEU A 200 3.52 6.03 14.59
CA LEU A 200 4.35 5.08 13.85
C LEU A 200 3.77 3.66 13.85
N GLU A 201 3.19 3.20 14.96
CA GLU A 201 2.54 1.89 15.03
C GLU A 201 1.33 1.80 14.09
N ALA A 202 0.56 2.89 13.99
CA ALA A 202 -0.55 2.96 13.05
C ALA A 202 -0.08 2.78 11.59
N TYR A 203 1.12 3.27 11.25
CA TYR A 203 1.69 3.19 9.91
C TYR A 203 2.15 1.79 9.54
N THR A 204 2.53 0.97 10.51
CA THR A 204 2.94 -0.42 10.29
C THR A 204 1.80 -1.28 9.73
N ASN A 205 0.54 -0.88 9.94
CA ASN A 205 -0.61 -1.57 9.36
C ASN A 205 -0.60 -1.58 7.82
N ASP A 206 0.03 -0.57 7.21
CA ASP A 206 0.11 -0.42 5.75
C ASP A 206 1.34 -1.10 5.12
N VAL A 207 2.13 -1.84 5.92
CA VAL A 207 3.41 -2.42 5.48
C VAL A 207 3.27 -3.33 4.25
N PHE A 208 2.11 -4.00 4.08
CA PHE A 208 1.86 -4.90 2.94
C PHE A 208 1.08 -4.26 1.78
N THR A 209 0.51 -3.07 1.95
CA THR A 209 -0.34 -2.40 0.94
C THR A 209 0.37 -1.24 0.25
N VAL A 210 1.23 -0.53 0.98
CA VAL A 210 2.02 0.60 0.45
C VAL A 210 2.94 0.23 -0.72
N PRO A 211 3.66 -0.92 -0.71
CA PRO A 211 4.53 -1.27 -1.83
C PRO A 211 3.78 -1.35 -3.18
N ALA A 212 2.60 -1.98 -3.20
CA ALA A 212 1.76 -2.06 -4.39
C ALA A 212 1.24 -0.68 -4.83
N SER A 213 0.86 0.16 -3.86
CA SER A 213 0.43 1.54 -4.11
C SER A 213 1.53 2.40 -4.74
N LEU A 214 2.77 2.31 -4.23
CA LEU A 214 3.94 3.01 -4.79
C LEU A 214 4.26 2.53 -6.20
N ALA A 215 4.11 1.23 -6.45
CA ALA A 215 4.32 0.63 -7.75
C ALA A 215 3.18 0.90 -8.75
N GLY A 216 2.00 1.29 -8.27
CA GLY A 216 0.80 1.55 -9.07
C GLY A 216 0.13 0.27 -9.58
N LEU A 217 0.21 -0.82 -8.81
CA LEU A 217 -0.27 -2.14 -9.24
C LEU A 217 -1.72 -2.38 -8.86
N PRO A 218 -2.48 -3.17 -9.64
CA PRO A 218 -3.78 -3.66 -9.23
C PRO A 218 -3.63 -4.64 -8.07
N ALA A 219 -4.35 -4.38 -6.99
CA ALA A 219 -4.40 -5.23 -5.81
C ALA A 219 -5.83 -5.31 -5.26
N ILE A 220 -6.24 -6.48 -4.81
CA ILE A 220 -7.54 -6.72 -4.17
C ILE A 220 -7.34 -7.51 -2.88
N SER A 221 -8.09 -7.15 -1.83
CA SER A 221 -8.13 -7.90 -0.57
C SER A 221 -9.39 -8.76 -0.53
N VAL A 222 -9.20 -10.05 -0.27
CA VAL A 222 -10.27 -11.05 -0.18
C VAL A 222 -10.33 -11.57 1.27
N PRO A 223 -11.51 -11.56 1.91
CA PRO A 223 -11.67 -12.14 3.23
C PRO A 223 -11.52 -13.66 3.18
N VAL A 224 -10.69 -14.21 4.08
CA VAL A 224 -10.52 -15.66 4.26
C VAL A 224 -10.77 -16.00 5.72
N THR A 225 -11.76 -16.85 5.95
CA THR A 225 -12.07 -17.40 7.27
C THR A 225 -11.18 -18.58 7.60
N THR A 226 -10.69 -18.64 8.83
CA THR A 226 -9.91 -19.78 9.35
C THR A 226 -10.75 -20.55 10.37
N GLU A 227 -11.10 -21.80 10.08
CA GLU A 227 -11.98 -22.63 10.95
C GLU A 227 -11.38 -23.01 12.33
N ASN A 228 -10.25 -22.43 12.74
CA ASN A 228 -9.53 -22.76 13.96
C ASN A 228 -8.81 -21.55 14.58
N ALA A 229 -9.47 -20.40 14.81
CA ALA A 229 -9.00 -19.47 15.85
C ALA A 229 -9.74 -19.74 17.17
N GLY A 230 -9.87 -21.02 17.54
CA GLY A 230 -10.65 -21.50 18.69
C GLY A 230 -10.20 -21.04 20.07
N ASP A 231 -9.20 -20.16 20.21
CA ASP A 231 -8.74 -19.61 21.50
C ASP A 231 -8.08 -18.21 21.38
N ALA A 232 -8.15 -17.55 20.21
CA ALA A 232 -7.50 -16.25 20.03
C ALA A 232 -8.52 -15.11 20.19
N GLU A 233 -8.16 -14.06 20.93
CA GLU A 233 -8.91 -12.79 20.93
C GLU A 233 -8.96 -12.14 19.52
N ASP A 234 -8.11 -12.63 18.60
CA ASP A 234 -8.08 -12.33 17.18
C ASP A 234 -9.14 -13.19 16.44
N GLY A 235 -10.13 -12.53 15.85
CA GLY A 235 -11.24 -13.21 15.16
C GLY A 235 -10.80 -14.11 13.99
N ASP A 236 -11.70 -15.00 13.56
CA ASP A 236 -11.50 -16.02 12.52
C ASP A 236 -11.29 -15.47 11.10
N LEU A 237 -11.05 -14.17 10.91
CA LEU A 237 -11.06 -13.50 9.62
C LEU A 237 -9.75 -12.77 9.34
N ALA A 238 -9.10 -13.09 8.23
CA ALA A 238 -7.94 -12.35 7.73
C ALA A 238 -8.12 -11.97 6.26
N GLY A 239 -7.59 -10.81 5.87
CA GLY A 239 -7.57 -10.37 4.48
C GLY A 239 -6.38 -10.94 3.73
N ILE A 240 -6.62 -11.58 2.59
CA ILE A 240 -5.58 -12.04 1.66
C ILE A 240 -5.56 -11.15 0.44
N GLN A 241 -4.40 -10.57 0.18
CA GLN A 241 -4.17 -9.67 -0.92
C GLN A 241 -3.67 -10.42 -2.15
N VAL A 242 -4.30 -10.15 -3.28
CA VAL A 242 -3.91 -10.62 -4.61
C VAL A 242 -3.35 -9.42 -5.38
N ILE A 243 -2.10 -9.49 -5.83
CA ILE A 243 -1.42 -8.39 -6.55
C ILE A 243 -1.02 -8.86 -7.94
N GLY A 244 -1.47 -8.14 -8.98
CA GLY A 244 -1.10 -8.39 -10.37
C GLY A 244 -0.11 -7.36 -10.92
N GLN A 245 0.35 -7.58 -12.15
CA GLN A 245 1.10 -6.57 -12.88
C GLN A 245 0.17 -5.40 -13.26
N TYR A 246 0.74 -4.21 -13.47
CA TYR A 246 0.00 -3.05 -13.97
C TYR A 246 -0.83 -3.37 -15.22
N GLY A 247 -2.13 -3.07 -15.13
CA GLY A 247 -3.11 -3.32 -16.19
C GLY A 247 -3.61 -4.76 -16.29
N ASP A 248 -3.23 -5.64 -15.36
CA ASP A 248 -3.61 -7.06 -15.30
C ASP A 248 -4.80 -7.31 -14.35
N ASP A 249 -5.70 -6.34 -14.25
CA ASP A 249 -6.84 -6.30 -13.34
C ASP A 249 -7.77 -7.52 -13.51
N GLU A 250 -7.97 -7.99 -14.75
CA GLU A 250 -8.79 -9.16 -15.04
C GLU A 250 -8.27 -10.43 -14.35
N LEU A 251 -6.94 -10.63 -14.35
CA LEU A 251 -6.33 -11.77 -13.67
C LEU A 251 -6.48 -11.65 -12.15
N VAL A 252 -6.27 -10.45 -11.61
CA VAL A 252 -6.42 -10.16 -10.18
C VAL A 252 -7.84 -10.49 -9.71
N LEU A 253 -8.86 -10.06 -10.45
CA LEU A 253 -10.27 -10.35 -10.14
C LEU A 253 -10.59 -11.84 -10.21
N LYS A 254 -10.09 -12.56 -11.24
CA LYS A 254 -10.31 -14.01 -11.36
C LYS A 254 -9.65 -14.81 -10.23
N VAL A 255 -8.44 -14.45 -9.83
CA VAL A 255 -7.78 -15.10 -8.70
C VAL A 255 -8.48 -14.78 -7.39
N ALA A 256 -9.02 -13.57 -7.25
CA ALA A 256 -9.85 -13.22 -6.10
C ALA A 256 -11.14 -14.06 -6.01
N GLU A 257 -11.83 -14.27 -7.13
CA GLU A 257 -13.00 -15.15 -7.22
C GLU A 257 -12.66 -16.61 -6.82
N MET A 258 -11.46 -17.10 -7.14
CA MET A 258 -10.99 -18.42 -6.70
C MET A 258 -10.83 -18.52 -5.17
N LEU A 259 -10.60 -17.40 -4.49
CA LEU A 259 -10.41 -17.31 -3.03
C LEU A 259 -11.71 -16.92 -2.29
N GLU A 260 -12.64 -16.22 -2.95
CA GLU A 260 -13.85 -15.65 -2.35
C GLU A 260 -14.82 -16.71 -1.79
N GLY A 261 -15.47 -16.40 -0.67
CA GLY A 261 -16.65 -17.12 -0.17
C GLY A 261 -16.39 -18.50 0.41
N ARG A 262 -15.13 -18.90 0.61
CA ARG A 262 -14.79 -20.23 1.12
C ARG A 262 -14.44 -20.20 2.60
N HIS A 263 -15.10 -21.08 3.34
CA HIS A 263 -14.57 -21.62 4.59
C HIS A 263 -13.43 -22.56 4.16
N LEU A 264 -12.27 -21.96 3.89
CA LEU A 264 -11.08 -22.67 3.44
C LEU A 264 -10.57 -23.53 4.55
#